data_AF-A0AAP8GGY8-F1
#
_entry.id   AF-A0AAP8GGY8-F1
#
_cell.length_a   1.000
_cell.length_b   1.000
_cell.length_c   1.000
_cell.angle_alpha   90.00
_cell.angle_beta   90.00
_cell.angle_gamma   90.00
#
_symmetry.space_group_name_H-M   'P 1'
#
loop_
_entity.id
_entity.type
_entity.pdbx_description
1 polymer ?
#
loop_
_entity_poly.entity_id
_entity_poly.type
_entity_poly.pdbx_seq_one_letter_code
_entity_poly.pdbx_strand_id
1 'polypeptide(L)'
;GIPYETGLLIFGISIALYTAFGGFRASVLNDTMQGLVMLIGTVVLLIGVVHAAGGLSNAVQTLQTIDPQLVTPQGADDILSPAFMTSFWVLVCFGVIGLPHTAVRCISYKDSKAVHRGIIIGTIIVAILMFGMHLAGAVGRAVIPELTV
;
A
#
# COMPACT_ATOMS: atom_id res chain seq x y z
N GLY A 1 -18.52 19.02 7.36
CA GLY A 1 -17.51 18.72 6.32
C GLY A 1 -17.54 19.80 5.26
N ILE A 2 -16.43 20.02 4.56
CA ILE A 2 -16.35 20.94 3.40
C ILE A 2 -17.09 20.29 2.21
N PRO A 3 -17.82 21.05 1.36
CA PRO A 3 -18.45 20.49 0.16
C PRO A 3 -17.44 19.80 -0.77
N TYR A 4 -17.84 18.69 -1.41
CA TYR A 4 -16.96 17.87 -2.26
C TYR A 4 -16.26 18.70 -3.34
N GLU A 5 -17.03 19.49 -4.09
CA GLU A 5 -16.52 20.34 -5.16
C GLU A 5 -15.47 21.35 -4.66
N THR A 6 -15.74 21.94 -3.49
CA THR A 6 -14.82 22.88 -2.85
C THR A 6 -13.54 22.19 -2.39
N GLY A 7 -13.65 20.99 -1.81
CA GLY A 7 -12.49 20.19 -1.40
C GLY A 7 -11.63 19.76 -2.60
N LEU A 8 -12.28 19.31 -3.68
CA LEU A 8 -11.63 18.91 -4.93
C LEU A 8 -10.86 20.08 -5.55
N LEU A 9 -11.48 21.26 -5.62
CA LEU A 9 -10.84 22.46 -6.15
C LEU A 9 -9.62 22.88 -5.32
N ILE A 10 -9.76 22.91 -3.99
CA ILE A 10 -8.64 23.26 -3.10
C ILE A 10 -7.47 22.28 -3.28
N PHE A 11 -7.75 20.98 -3.29
CA PHE A 11 -6.72 19.95 -3.45
C PHE A 11 -6.05 20.02 -4.82
N GLY A 12 -6.84 20.08 -5.90
CA GLY A 12 -6.34 20.14 -7.28
C GLY A 12 -5.49 21.38 -7.55
N ILE A 13 -5.95 22.56 -7.13
CA ILE A 13 -5.19 23.82 -7.29
C ILE A 13 -3.88 23.74 -6.50
N SER A 14 -3.92 23.26 -5.26
CA SER A 14 -2.71 23.12 -4.45
C SER A 14 -1.66 22.23 -5.12
N ILE A 15 -2.09 21.07 -5.63
CA ILE A 15 -1.21 20.14 -6.36
C ILE A 15 -0.65 20.77 -7.62
N ALA A 16 -1.49 21.42 -8.42
CA ALA A 16 -1.07 22.09 -9.65
C ALA A 16 -0.01 23.15 -9.37
N LEU A 17 -0.21 23.99 -8.34
CA LEU A 17 0.73 25.05 -7.97
C LEU A 17 2.09 24.49 -7.56
N TYR A 18 2.15 23.61 -6.56
CA TYR A 18 3.46 23.13 -6.09
C TYR A 18 4.18 22.28 -7.14
N THR A 19 3.44 21.54 -7.98
CA THR A 19 4.04 20.74 -9.05
C THR A 19 4.60 21.64 -10.16
N ALA A 20 3.87 22.70 -10.53
CA ALA A 20 4.30 23.65 -11.56
C ALA A 20 5.55 24.44 -11.13
N PHE A 21 5.60 24.93 -9.88
CA PHE A 21 6.73 25.74 -9.40
C PHE A 21 7.93 24.90 -8.94
N GLY A 22 7.69 23.72 -8.38
CA GLY A 22 8.75 22.89 -7.79
C GLY A 22 9.38 21.86 -8.74
N GLY A 23 8.70 21.55 -9.84
CA GLY A 23 9.17 20.58 -10.83
C GLY A 23 9.42 19.17 -10.28
N PHE A 24 10.27 18.41 -10.96
CA PHE A 24 10.55 17.01 -10.60
C PHE A 24 11.11 16.83 -9.18
N ARG A 25 11.96 17.75 -8.71
CA ARG A 25 12.55 17.66 -7.35
C ARG A 25 11.51 17.82 -6.24
N ALA A 26 10.58 18.76 -6.39
CA ALA A 26 9.51 18.93 -5.40
C ALA A 26 8.55 17.74 -5.41
N SER A 27 8.25 17.20 -6.59
CA SER A 27 7.46 15.97 -6.73
C SER A 27 8.09 14.79 -5.98
N VAL A 28 9.40 14.54 -6.17
CA VAL A 28 10.13 13.47 -5.47
C VAL A 28 10.19 13.68 -3.96
N LEU A 29 10.35 14.92 -3.48
CA LEU A 29 10.35 15.22 -2.05
C LEU A 29 8.97 14.95 -1.44
N ASN A 30 7.90 15.36 -2.12
CA ASN A 30 6.54 15.09 -1.68
C ASN A 30 6.24 13.58 -1.63
N ASP A 31 6.64 12.84 -2.66
CA ASP A 31 6.51 11.38 -2.70
C ASP A 31 7.25 10.71 -1.52
N THR A 32 8.43 11.22 -1.17
CA THR A 32 9.22 10.72 -0.04
C THR A 32 8.52 10.98 1.29
N MET A 33 7.99 12.20 1.48
CA MET A 33 7.22 12.56 2.67
C MET A 33 5.95 11.72 2.80
N GLN A 34 5.21 11.53 1.70
CA GLN A 34 4.03 10.68 1.68
C GLN A 34 4.38 9.23 2.00
N GLY A 35 5.46 8.69 1.43
CA GLY A 35 5.95 7.35 1.74
C GLY A 35 6.30 7.18 3.22
N LEU A 36 6.90 8.18 3.85
CA LEU A 36 7.19 8.18 5.29
C LEU A 36 5.92 8.19 6.15
N VAL A 37 4.95 9.05 5.80
CA VAL A 37 3.65 9.09 6.47
C VAL A 37 2.91 7.76 6.33
N MET A 38 2.94 7.16 5.13
CA MET A 38 2.36 5.83 4.89
C MET A 38 3.05 4.77 5.75
N LEU A 39 4.37 4.78 5.87
CA LEU A 39 5.12 3.81 6.68
C LEU A 39 4.72 3.89 8.16
N ILE A 40 4.69 5.10 8.72
CA ILE A 40 4.26 5.33 10.09
C ILE A 40 2.80 4.90 10.26
N GLY A 41 1.93 5.29 9.32
CA GLY A 41 0.52 4.92 9.30
C GLY A 41 0.31 3.41 9.31
N THR A 42 1.05 2.66 8.50
CA THR A 42 1.00 1.19 8.46
C THR A 42 1.39 0.57 9.80
N VAL A 43 2.48 1.04 10.43
CA VAL A 43 2.92 0.53 11.73
C VAL A 43 1.86 0.82 12.82
N VAL A 44 1.37 2.05 12.88
CA VAL A 44 0.34 2.45 13.85
C VAL A 44 -0.94 1.66 13.65
N LEU A 45 -1.39 1.53 12.40
CA LEU A 45 -2.61 0.80 12.05
C LEU A 45 -2.49 -0.68 12.41
N LEU A 46 -1.37 -1.33 12.05
CA LEU A 46 -1.17 -2.74 12.35
C LEU A 46 -1.17 -3.00 13.86
N ILE A 47 -0.47 -2.17 14.64
CA ILE A 47 -0.47 -2.26 16.11
C ILE A 47 -1.88 -2.04 16.65
N GLY A 48 -2.59 -1.01 16.17
CA GLY A 48 -3.94 -0.69 16.63
C GLY A 48 -4.94 -1.81 16.36
N VAL A 49 -4.91 -2.39 15.16
CA VAL A 49 -5.80 -3.49 14.76
C VAL A 49 -5.48 -4.78 15.54
N VAL A 50 -4.20 -5.12 15.70
CA VAL A 50 -3.80 -6.30 16.49
C VAL A 50 -4.19 -6.13 17.96
N HIS A 51 -4.02 -4.93 18.53
CA HIS A 51 -4.43 -4.64 19.90
C HIS A 51 -5.95 -4.71 20.07
N ALA A 52 -6.71 -4.11 19.15
CA ALA A 52 -8.17 -4.16 19.15
C ALA A 52 -8.72 -5.58 18.99
N ALA A 53 -8.03 -6.45 18.25
CA ALA A 53 -8.36 -7.87 18.12
C ALA A 53 -7.99 -8.71 19.36
N GLY A 54 -7.42 -8.11 20.41
CA GLY A 54 -6.96 -8.83 21.61
C GLY A 54 -5.68 -9.64 21.40
N GLY A 55 -4.88 -9.29 20.40
CA GLY A 55 -3.64 -9.97 20.01
C GLY A 55 -3.80 -10.83 18.74
N LEU A 56 -2.66 -11.19 18.12
CA LEU A 56 -2.66 -11.90 16.85
C LEU A 56 -3.27 -13.30 16.94
N SER A 57 -3.03 -14.02 18.04
CA SER A 57 -3.62 -15.35 18.26
C SER A 57 -5.15 -15.31 18.37
N ASN A 58 -5.69 -14.33 19.11
CA ASN A 58 -7.13 -14.12 19.21
C ASN A 58 -7.74 -13.71 17.87
N ALA A 59 -7.04 -12.87 17.10
CA ALA A 59 -7.46 -12.51 15.75
C ALA A 59 -7.58 -13.73 14.84
N VAL A 60 -6.56 -14.60 14.81
CA VAL A 60 -6.57 -15.81 13.98
C VAL A 60 -7.69 -16.77 14.40
N GLN A 61 -7.90 -16.97 15.69
CA GLN A 61 -8.99 -17.80 16.19
C GLN A 61 -10.35 -17.21 15.81
N THR A 62 -10.52 -15.90 15.93
CA THR A 62 -11.76 -15.20 15.54
C THR A 62 -12.01 -15.33 14.03
N LEU A 63 -10.99 -15.13 13.19
CA LEU A 63 -11.10 -15.34 11.74
C LEU A 63 -11.50 -16.77 11.40
N GLN A 64 -10.91 -17.77 12.06
CA GLN A 64 -11.27 -19.18 11.87
C GLN A 64 -12.73 -19.47 12.25
N THR A 65 -13.26 -18.79 13.27
CA THR A 65 -14.68 -18.94 13.64
C THR A 65 -15.64 -18.23 12.68
N ILE A 66 -15.20 -17.17 12.01
CA ILE A 66 -15.99 -16.46 10.99
C ILE A 66 -16.03 -17.32 9.72
N ASP A 67 -14.85 -17.64 9.18
CA ASP A 67 -14.68 -18.50 8.02
C ASP A 67 -13.24 -19.06 8.02
N PRO A 68 -13.06 -20.39 8.13
CA PRO A 68 -11.74 -21.03 8.05
C PRO A 68 -10.95 -20.67 6.79
N GLN A 69 -11.59 -20.29 5.67
CA GLN A 69 -10.91 -19.87 4.44
C GLN A 69 -10.25 -18.49 4.55
N LEU A 70 -10.60 -17.66 5.55
CA LEU A 70 -9.96 -16.35 5.75
C LEU A 70 -8.50 -16.45 6.22
N VAL A 71 -8.10 -17.61 6.75
CA VAL A 71 -6.73 -17.89 7.17
C VAL A 71 -5.98 -18.79 6.21
N THR A 72 -6.60 -19.20 5.10
CA THR A 72 -5.95 -20.01 4.07
C THR A 72 -5.32 -19.13 2.99
N PRO A 73 -4.29 -19.63 2.27
CA PRO A 73 -3.69 -18.90 1.15
C PRO A 73 -4.65 -18.55 0.01
N GLN A 74 -5.75 -19.27 -0.12
CA GLN A 74 -6.74 -19.12 -1.20
C GLN A 74 -7.74 -17.97 -0.92
N GLY A 75 -7.85 -17.54 0.34
CA GLY A 75 -8.86 -16.57 0.78
C GLY A 75 -10.28 -17.14 0.76
N ALA A 76 -11.24 -16.34 1.22
CA ALA A 76 -12.65 -16.70 1.14
C ALA A 76 -13.10 -16.90 -0.31
N ASP A 77 -13.99 -17.86 -0.53
CA ASP A 77 -14.59 -18.20 -1.83
C ASP A 77 -13.56 -18.60 -2.93
N ASP A 78 -12.34 -19.02 -2.55
CA ASP A 78 -11.24 -19.37 -3.46
C ASP A 78 -10.90 -18.27 -4.50
N ILE A 79 -11.17 -16.99 -4.15
CA ILE A 79 -10.92 -15.84 -5.02
C ILE A 79 -9.45 -15.75 -5.46
N LEU A 80 -8.51 -16.15 -4.59
CA LEU A 80 -7.08 -16.15 -4.88
C LEU A 80 -6.66 -17.45 -5.59
N SER A 81 -7.40 -17.83 -6.63
CA SER A 81 -7.05 -18.98 -7.46
C SER A 81 -5.64 -18.81 -8.07
N PRO A 82 -4.91 -19.92 -8.32
CA PRO A 82 -3.57 -19.85 -8.90
C PRO A 82 -3.51 -19.09 -10.25
N ALA A 83 -4.59 -19.19 -11.04
CA ALA A 83 -4.72 -18.48 -12.31
C ALA A 83 -4.86 -16.96 -12.08
N PHE A 84 -5.72 -16.54 -11.14
CA PHE A 84 -5.88 -15.13 -10.79
C PHE A 84 -4.58 -14.55 -10.23
N MET A 85 -3.93 -15.27 -9.31
CA MET A 85 -2.69 -14.83 -8.69
C MET A 85 -1.54 -14.68 -9.71
N THR A 86 -1.44 -15.62 -10.67
CA THR A 86 -0.48 -15.53 -11.78
C THR A 86 -0.78 -14.35 -12.70
N SER A 87 -2.07 -14.14 -13.05
CA SER A 87 -2.48 -12.99 -13.86
C SER A 87 -2.15 -11.66 -13.18
N PHE A 88 -2.46 -11.55 -11.89
CA PHE A 88 -2.16 -10.36 -11.10
C PHE A 88 -0.65 -10.13 -10.97
N TRP A 89 0.13 -11.19 -10.79
CA TRP A 89 1.59 -11.11 -10.76
C TRP A 89 2.15 -10.58 -12.09
N VAL A 90 1.67 -11.08 -13.23
CA VAL A 90 2.07 -10.56 -14.55
C VAL A 90 1.69 -9.09 -14.69
N LEU A 91 0.46 -8.72 -14.31
CA LEU A 91 -0.02 -7.34 -14.34
C LEU A 91 0.88 -6.41 -13.51
N VAL A 92 1.23 -6.80 -12.29
CA VAL A 92 2.05 -5.98 -11.39
C VAL A 92 3.51 -5.91 -11.85
N CYS A 93 4.13 -7.06 -12.15
CA CYS A 93 5.55 -7.11 -12.50
C CYS A 93 5.86 -6.44 -13.84
N PHE A 94 4.99 -6.62 -14.85
CA PHE A 94 5.23 -6.05 -16.18
C PHE A 94 4.47 -4.74 -16.41
N GLY A 95 3.25 -4.62 -15.90
CA GLY A 95 2.42 -3.43 -16.10
C GLY A 95 3.03 -2.18 -15.47
N VAL A 96 3.61 -2.29 -14.27
CA VAL A 96 4.23 -1.13 -13.58
C VAL A 96 5.45 -0.60 -14.31
N ILE A 97 6.22 -1.46 -14.99
CA ILE A 97 7.40 -1.07 -15.78
C ILE A 97 6.99 -0.23 -16.99
N GLY A 98 5.83 -0.53 -17.59
CA GLY A 98 5.31 0.19 -18.75
C GLY A 98 4.77 1.60 -18.44
N LEU A 99 4.63 1.98 -17.18
CA LEU A 99 4.09 3.27 -16.80
C LEU A 99 5.15 4.38 -16.99
N PRO A 100 4.80 5.49 -17.68
CA PRO A 100 5.77 6.54 -18.00
C PRO A 100 6.37 7.19 -16.75
N HIS A 101 5.60 7.31 -15.68
CA HIS A 101 6.10 7.88 -14.42
C HIS A 101 7.17 6.99 -13.75
N THR A 102 7.07 5.66 -13.89
CA THR A 102 8.09 4.71 -13.42
C THR A 102 9.37 4.90 -14.23
N ALA A 103 9.26 4.95 -15.56
CA ALA A 103 10.41 5.13 -16.44
C ALA A 103 11.16 6.45 -16.17
N VAL A 104 10.44 7.57 -15.99
CA VAL A 104 11.03 8.88 -15.67
C VAL A 104 11.80 8.84 -14.34
N ARG A 105 11.30 8.14 -13.32
CA ARG A 105 12.02 7.97 -12.05
C ARG A 105 13.30 7.13 -12.22
N CYS A 106 13.25 6.07 -13.04
CA CYS A 106 14.42 5.23 -13.31
C CYS A 106 15.56 5.97 -14.03
N ILE A 107 15.25 6.85 -14.98
CA ILE A 107 16.28 7.64 -15.68
C ILE A 107 16.81 8.83 -14.84
N SER A 108 16.14 9.15 -13.74
CA SER A 108 16.52 10.27 -12.86
C SER A 108 17.58 9.90 -11.82
N TYR A 109 17.97 8.63 -11.73
CA TYR A 109 19.08 8.21 -10.86
C TYR A 109 20.41 8.74 -11.39
N LYS A 110 21.23 9.26 -10.47
CA LYS A 110 22.51 9.90 -10.81
C LYS A 110 23.54 8.92 -11.40
N ASP A 111 23.56 7.69 -10.89
CA ASP A 111 24.55 6.68 -11.24
C ASP A 111 24.04 5.28 -10.86
N SER A 112 24.74 4.24 -11.34
CA SER A 112 24.38 2.84 -11.08
C SER A 112 24.39 2.47 -9.59
N LYS A 113 25.27 3.05 -8.77
CA LYS A 113 25.30 2.78 -7.33
C LYS A 113 24.05 3.36 -6.65
N ALA A 114 23.59 4.53 -7.10
CA ALA A 114 22.35 5.13 -6.63
C ALA A 114 21.12 4.24 -6.95
N VAL A 115 21.06 3.66 -8.15
CA VAL A 115 20.00 2.71 -8.55
C VAL A 115 20.02 1.48 -7.65
N HIS A 116 21.17 0.83 -7.48
CA HIS A 116 21.28 -0.39 -6.67
C HIS A 116 20.88 -0.14 -5.22
N ARG A 117 21.31 0.99 -4.64
CA ARG A 117 20.88 1.39 -3.30
C ARG A 117 19.37 1.64 -3.24
N GLY A 118 18.81 2.28 -4.28
CA GLY A 118 17.38 2.51 -4.43
C GLY A 118 16.58 1.21 -4.47
N ILE A 119 17.05 0.19 -5.17
CA ILE A 119 16.42 -1.14 -5.20
C ILE A 119 16.36 -1.75 -3.80
N ILE A 120 17.47 -1.73 -3.05
CA ILE A 120 17.51 -2.33 -1.71
C ILE A 120 16.57 -1.58 -0.75
N ILE A 121 16.70 -0.25 -0.67
CA ILE A 121 15.86 0.58 0.21
C ILE A 121 14.39 0.45 -0.17
N GLY A 122 14.07 0.56 -1.45
CA GLY A 122 12.72 0.45 -1.97
C GLY A 122 12.09 -0.90 -1.67
N THR A 123 12.84 -2.00 -1.86
CA THR A 123 12.35 -3.36 -1.55
C THR A 123 12.01 -3.51 -0.08
N ILE A 124 12.85 -3.01 0.84
CA ILE A 124 12.59 -3.10 2.28
C ILE A 124 11.33 -2.29 2.66
N ILE A 125 11.23 -1.04 2.19
CA ILE A 125 10.08 -0.17 2.51
C ILE A 125 8.78 -0.75 1.94
N VAL A 126 8.79 -1.17 0.67
CA VAL A 126 7.62 -1.76 0.02
C VAL A 126 7.23 -3.07 0.68
N ALA A 127 8.20 -3.91 1.10
CA ALA A 127 7.89 -5.13 1.84
C ALA A 127 7.17 -4.83 3.16
N ILE A 128 7.63 -3.85 3.93
CA ILE A 128 6.97 -3.45 5.19
C ILE A 128 5.56 -2.91 4.90
N LEU A 129 5.41 -2.02 3.93
CA LEU A 129 4.12 -1.42 3.57
C LEU A 129 3.12 -2.48 3.07
N MET A 130 3.53 -3.31 2.10
CA MET A 130 2.66 -4.33 1.51
C MET A 130 2.29 -5.36 2.55
N PHE A 131 3.26 -5.93 3.26
CA PHE A 131 2.97 -6.94 4.29
C PHE A 131 2.10 -6.36 5.41
N GLY A 132 2.47 -5.19 5.95
CA GLY A 132 1.75 -4.58 7.07
C GLY A 132 0.32 -4.19 6.70
N MET A 133 0.08 -3.63 5.52
CA MET A 133 -1.27 -3.24 5.10
C MET A 133 -2.16 -4.44 4.78
N HIS A 134 -1.64 -5.49 4.12
CA HIS A 134 -2.42 -6.70 3.86
C HIS A 134 -2.74 -7.44 5.16
N LEU A 135 -1.78 -7.54 6.08
CA LEU A 135 -2.00 -8.15 7.39
C LEU A 135 -3.00 -7.35 8.23
N ALA A 136 -2.87 -6.02 8.27
CA ALA A 136 -3.82 -5.16 8.97
C ALA A 136 -5.24 -5.28 8.38
N GLY A 137 -5.37 -5.42 7.06
CA GLY A 137 -6.65 -5.70 6.40
C GLY A 137 -7.24 -7.05 6.82
N ALA A 138 -6.44 -8.12 6.77
CA ALA A 138 -6.88 -9.47 7.15
C ALA A 138 -7.30 -9.54 8.63
N VAL A 139 -6.48 -9.00 9.54
CA VAL A 139 -6.78 -8.93 10.99
C VAL A 139 -7.93 -7.96 11.27
N GLY A 140 -8.09 -6.91 10.47
CA GLY A 140 -9.17 -5.93 10.61
C GLY A 140 -10.56 -6.57 10.55
N ARG A 141 -10.72 -7.63 9.75
CA ARG A 141 -11.95 -8.41 9.66
C ARG A 141 -12.30 -9.16 10.96
N ALA A 142 -11.32 -9.44 11.81
CA ALA A 142 -11.56 -9.98 13.15
C ALA A 142 -12.15 -8.94 14.11
N VAL A 143 -11.80 -7.67 13.91
CA VAL A 143 -12.27 -6.54 14.75
C VAL A 143 -13.63 -6.02 14.27
N ILE A 144 -13.84 -6.01 12.96
CA ILE A 144 -15.07 -5.55 12.32
C ILE A 144 -15.56 -6.69 11.40
N PRO A 145 -16.43 -7.58 11.87
CA PRO A 145 -16.85 -8.77 11.12
C PRO A 145 -17.59 -8.46 9.81
N GLU A 146 -18.23 -7.29 9.74
CA GLU A 146 -18.98 -6.83 8.56
C GLU A 146 -18.10 -6.16 7.50
N LEU A 147 -16.77 -6.12 7.70
CA LEU A 147 -15.86 -5.67 6.64
C LEU A 147 -15.94 -6.67 5.47
N THR A 148 -16.63 -6.27 4.40
CA THR A 148 -16.60 -6.97 3.12
C THR A 148 -15.20 -6.82 2.51
N VAL A 149 -14.58 -7.97 2.22
CA VAL A 149 -13.31 -8.08 1.48
C VAL A 149 -13.63 -8.39 0.04
#